data_AF-B0XA23-F1
#
_entry.id   AF-B0XA23-F1
#
_cell.length_a   1.000
_cell.length_b   1.000
_cell.length_c   1.000
_cell.angle_alpha   90.00
_cell.angle_beta   90.00
_cell.angle_gamma   90.00
#
_symmetry.space_group_name_H-M   'P 1'
#
loop_
_entity.id
_entity.type
_entity.pdbx_description
1 polymer ?
#
loop_
_entity_poly.entity_id
_entity_poly.type
_entity_poly.pdbx_seq_one_letter_code
_entity_poly.pdbx_strand_id
1 'polypeptide(L)'
;MKLFVALSAVLAVAAAVGDYHAVEHKHIPIVHSELLQSNDGQFKYGYESANGIVVQEEGHVKNLGSKDQETNVAHGSYSYVDPHGVPVSVSYTADENGFHAHGSHIPTPPPLPIELVEAYAKVGSHPEAHHEEPEVLKHHGFLPKVLAIECVVVRLSTSLSLTYIHSDIQLKEPYPSQINPEILETES
;
A
#
# COMPACT_ATOMS: atom_id res chain seq x y z
N MET A 1 -55.15 41.47 -9.78
CA MET A 1 -54.16 40.84 -10.70
C MET A 1 -52.80 40.56 -10.05
N LYS A 2 -52.16 41.53 -9.36
CA LYS A 2 -50.81 41.34 -8.78
C LYS A 2 -50.73 40.25 -7.69
N LEU A 3 -51.79 40.08 -6.88
CA LEU A 3 -51.85 39.10 -5.80
C LEU A 3 -51.94 37.64 -6.28
N PHE A 4 -52.64 37.39 -7.40
CA PHE A 4 -52.82 36.04 -7.95
C PHE A 4 -51.54 35.52 -8.62
N VAL A 5 -50.78 36.40 -9.26
CA VAL A 5 -49.49 36.07 -9.86
C VAL A 5 -48.46 35.70 -8.77
N ALA A 6 -48.43 36.47 -7.69
CA ALA A 6 -47.54 36.21 -6.55
C ALA A 6 -47.84 34.86 -5.86
N LEU A 7 -49.11 34.51 -5.65
CA LEU A 7 -49.50 33.23 -5.05
C LEU A 7 -49.10 32.03 -5.92
N SER A 8 -49.24 32.16 -7.25
CA SER A 8 -48.86 31.09 -8.18
C SER A 8 -47.35 30.83 -8.22
N ALA A 9 -46.55 31.89 -8.07
CA ALA A 9 -45.09 31.77 -8.06
C ALA A 9 -44.59 31.07 -6.79
N VAL A 10 -45.20 31.33 -5.62
CA VAL A 10 -44.83 30.65 -4.37
C VAL A 10 -45.18 29.17 -4.41
N LEU A 11 -46.34 28.81 -4.98
CA LEU A 11 -46.76 27.42 -5.11
C LEU A 11 -45.88 26.62 -6.09
N ALA A 12 -45.41 27.26 -7.17
CA ALA A 12 -44.49 26.63 -8.12
C ALA A 12 -43.11 26.35 -7.50
N VAL A 13 -42.62 27.24 -6.62
CA VAL A 13 -41.36 27.03 -5.88
C VAL A 13 -41.50 25.91 -4.84
N ALA A 14 -42.66 25.82 -4.17
CA ALA A 14 -42.94 24.75 -3.20
C ALA A 14 -43.12 23.36 -3.84
N ALA A 15 -43.52 23.29 -5.11
CA ALA A 15 -43.57 22.03 -5.87
C ALA A 15 -42.21 21.62 -6.47
N ALA A 16 -41.23 22.53 -6.50
CA ALA A 16 -39.89 22.32 -7.06
C ALA A 16 -38.81 22.03 -6.00
N VAL A 17 -39.14 22.08 -4.70
CA VAL A 17 -38.27 21.50 -3.67
C VAL A 17 -38.32 19.99 -3.83
N GLY A 18 -37.26 19.45 -4.44
CA GLY A 18 -37.08 18.01 -4.61
C GLY A 18 -37.23 17.29 -3.29
N ASP A 19 -37.77 16.07 -3.36
CA ASP A 19 -37.91 15.17 -2.22
C ASP A 19 -36.51 14.94 -1.63
N TYR A 20 -36.17 15.69 -0.57
CA TYR A 20 -34.96 15.48 0.18
C TYR A 20 -35.19 14.19 0.97
N HIS A 21 -34.89 13.04 0.35
CA HIS A 21 -34.84 11.78 1.04
C HIS A 21 -33.78 11.90 2.14
N ALA A 22 -34.24 12.16 3.37
CA ALA A 22 -33.42 12.02 4.55
C ALA A 22 -33.04 10.54 4.63
N VAL A 23 -31.79 10.24 4.28
CA VAL A 23 -31.24 8.90 4.48
C VAL A 23 -31.21 8.67 5.98
N GLU A 24 -32.12 7.83 6.47
CA GLU A 24 -32.13 7.42 7.87
C GLU A 24 -30.89 6.56 8.13
N HIS A 25 -29.82 7.18 8.61
CA HIS A 25 -28.63 6.46 9.01
C HIS A 25 -28.87 5.79 10.37
N LYS A 26 -29.27 4.52 10.33
CA LYS A 26 -29.34 3.68 11.54
C LYS A 26 -27.96 3.63 12.20
N HIS A 27 -27.86 4.15 13.42
CA HIS A 27 -26.65 4.03 14.23
C HIS A 27 -26.36 2.55 14.56
N ILE A 28 -25.13 2.11 14.30
CA ILE A 28 -24.65 0.77 14.61
C ILE A 28 -23.57 0.90 15.70
N PRO A 29 -23.83 0.45 16.94
CA PRO A 29 -22.85 0.61 18.02
C PRO A 29 -21.67 -0.36 17.86
N ILE A 30 -20.54 0.03 18.44
CA ILE A 30 -19.39 -0.85 18.68
C ILE A 30 -19.69 -1.65 19.96
N VAL A 31 -19.63 -2.98 19.87
CA VAL A 31 -19.90 -3.91 20.98
C VAL A 31 -18.62 -4.33 21.70
N HIS A 32 -17.48 -4.30 21.00
CA HIS A 32 -16.18 -4.58 21.57
C HIS A 32 -15.11 -3.70 20.94
N SER A 33 -14.12 -3.28 21.73
CA SER A 33 -12.96 -2.51 21.25
C SER A 33 -11.75 -2.84 22.10
N GLU A 34 -10.62 -3.03 21.44
CA GLU A 34 -9.30 -3.19 22.05
C GLU A 34 -8.31 -2.22 21.43
N LEU A 35 -7.44 -1.65 22.26
CA LEU A 35 -6.30 -0.84 21.84
C LEU A 35 -5.17 -1.07 22.84
N LEU A 36 -4.07 -1.62 22.35
CA LEU A 36 -2.83 -1.84 23.08
C LEU A 36 -1.71 -1.17 22.30
N GLN A 37 -0.92 -0.37 23.00
CA GLN A 37 0.26 0.28 22.45
C GLN A 37 1.41 0.10 23.43
N SER A 38 2.53 -0.42 22.94
CA SER A 38 3.76 -0.58 23.72
C SER A 38 4.78 0.48 23.34
N ASN A 39 5.65 0.83 24.28
CA ASN A 39 6.74 1.78 24.04
C ASN A 39 7.79 1.25 23.04
N ASP A 40 7.81 -0.06 22.81
CA ASP A 40 8.74 -0.75 21.90
C ASP A 40 8.29 -0.72 20.43
N GLY A 41 7.30 0.10 20.09
CA GLY A 41 6.76 0.22 18.73
C GLY A 41 5.80 -0.90 18.33
N GLN A 42 5.41 -1.77 19.28
CA GLN A 42 4.34 -2.75 19.07
C GLN A 42 2.98 -2.10 19.30
N PHE A 43 2.00 -2.45 18.48
CA PHE A 43 0.62 -2.03 18.65
C PHE A 43 -0.34 -3.16 18.30
N LYS A 44 -1.52 -3.13 18.90
CA LYS A 44 -2.65 -3.98 18.57
C LYS A 44 -3.93 -3.19 18.73
N TYR A 45 -4.81 -3.26 17.75
CA TYR A 45 -6.15 -2.71 17.86
C TYR A 45 -7.17 -3.65 17.26
N GLY A 46 -8.41 -3.52 17.70
CA GLY A 46 -9.51 -4.26 17.13
C GLY A 46 -10.84 -3.73 17.60
N TYR A 47 -11.88 -3.97 16.82
CA TYR A 47 -13.24 -3.64 17.19
C TYR A 47 -14.25 -4.60 16.56
N GLU A 48 -15.40 -4.71 17.21
CA GLU A 48 -16.56 -5.42 16.72
C GLU A 48 -17.77 -4.49 16.75
N SER A 49 -18.50 -4.41 15.65
CA SER A 49 -19.76 -3.67 15.56
C SER A 49 -20.96 -4.60 15.75
N ALA A 50 -22.08 -4.05 16.20
CA ALA A 50 -23.31 -4.81 16.44
C ALA A 50 -23.93 -5.43 15.17
N ASN A 51 -23.50 -5.03 13.97
CA ASN A 51 -23.89 -5.67 12.71
C ASN A 51 -22.90 -6.75 12.24
N GLY A 52 -21.98 -7.19 13.10
CA GLY A 52 -21.06 -8.30 12.83
C GLY A 52 -19.86 -7.94 11.97
N ILE A 53 -19.46 -6.66 11.93
CA ILE A 53 -18.16 -6.28 11.36
C ILE A 53 -17.12 -6.47 12.46
N VAL A 54 -16.08 -7.25 12.18
CA VAL A 54 -14.95 -7.46 13.07
C VAL A 54 -13.69 -7.00 12.35
N VAL A 55 -12.89 -6.17 13.02
CA VAL A 55 -11.58 -5.71 12.51
C VAL A 55 -10.55 -5.90 13.61
N GLN A 56 -9.38 -6.44 13.24
CA GLN A 56 -8.24 -6.59 14.15
C GLN A 56 -6.95 -6.37 13.37
N GLU A 57 -5.99 -5.69 13.97
CA GLU A 57 -4.66 -5.48 13.42
C GLU A 57 -3.65 -5.39 14.54
N GLU A 58 -2.49 -6.00 14.35
CA GLU A 58 -1.34 -5.81 15.20
C GLU A 58 -0.08 -5.63 14.35
N GLY A 59 0.88 -4.90 14.88
CA GLY A 59 2.09 -4.57 14.17
C GLY A 59 3.23 -4.21 15.09
N HIS A 60 4.42 -4.20 14.51
CA HIS A 60 5.67 -3.90 15.21
C HIS A 60 6.71 -3.35 14.23
N VAL A 61 7.74 -2.73 14.78
CA VAL A 61 8.88 -2.23 14.01
C VAL A 61 10.03 -3.24 14.08
N LYS A 62 10.47 -3.76 12.94
CA LYS A 62 11.70 -4.55 12.79
C LYS A 62 12.90 -3.61 12.75
N ASN A 63 14.01 -4.06 13.36
CA ASN A 63 15.29 -3.33 13.43
C ASN A 63 15.17 -1.90 13.99
N LEU A 64 14.31 -1.69 14.99
CA LEU A 64 14.10 -0.40 15.63
C LEU A 64 15.44 0.24 16.03
N GLY A 65 15.70 1.46 15.56
CA GLY A 65 16.95 2.19 15.83
C GLY A 65 18.09 1.98 14.83
N SER A 66 17.90 1.12 13.82
CA SER A 66 18.82 0.99 12.68
C SER A 66 18.31 1.81 11.49
N LYS A 67 18.83 3.04 11.32
CA LYS A 67 18.33 4.04 10.34
C LYS A 67 18.11 3.51 8.91
N ASP A 68 18.91 2.54 8.47
CA ASP A 68 18.87 2.01 7.11
C ASP A 68 18.14 0.66 6.97
N GLN A 69 17.67 0.06 8.07
CA GLN A 69 17.06 -1.27 8.10
C GLN A 69 15.72 -1.32 8.85
N GLU A 70 15.26 -0.18 9.35
CA GLU A 70 13.99 -0.08 10.05
C GLU A 70 12.82 -0.37 9.10
N THR A 71 11.95 -1.30 9.48
CA THR A 71 10.73 -1.60 8.70
C THR A 71 9.55 -1.84 9.62
N ASN A 72 8.41 -1.27 9.26
CA ASN A 72 7.13 -1.56 9.92
C ASN A 72 6.51 -2.81 9.32
N VAL A 73 6.11 -3.73 10.20
CA VAL A 73 5.34 -4.91 9.83
C VAL A 73 4.02 -4.88 10.55
N ALA A 74 2.93 -5.04 9.80
CA ALA A 74 1.59 -5.12 10.33
C ALA A 74 0.87 -6.33 9.73
N HIS A 75 0.06 -6.99 10.53
CA HIS A 75 -0.87 -7.98 10.05
C HIS A 75 -2.24 -7.74 10.64
N GLY A 76 -3.27 -7.94 9.84
CA GLY A 76 -4.62 -7.70 10.26
C GLY A 76 -5.62 -8.56 9.53
N SER A 77 -6.85 -8.47 9.99
CA SER A 77 -7.99 -9.09 9.36
C SER A 77 -9.23 -8.25 9.56
N TYR A 78 -10.11 -8.32 8.58
CA TYR A 78 -11.46 -7.81 8.72
C TYR A 78 -12.46 -8.85 8.21
N SER A 79 -13.63 -8.87 8.83
CA SER A 79 -14.76 -9.68 8.39
C SER A 79 -16.06 -8.92 8.48
N TYR A 80 -16.98 -9.21 7.56
CA TYR A 80 -18.32 -8.65 7.52
C TYR A 80 -19.27 -9.61 6.83
N VAL A 81 -20.57 -9.43 7.01
CA VAL A 81 -21.59 -10.18 6.28
C VAL A 81 -22.04 -9.35 5.08
N ASP A 82 -22.00 -9.95 3.89
CA ASP A 82 -22.45 -9.28 2.67
C ASP A 82 -23.99 -9.13 2.63
N PRO A 83 -24.55 -8.36 1.68
CA PRO A 83 -26.00 -8.21 1.53
C PRO A 83 -26.76 -9.52 1.24
N HIS A 84 -26.06 -10.59 0.86
CA HIS A 84 -26.60 -11.92 0.59
C HIS A 84 -26.51 -12.86 1.81
N GLY A 85 -25.96 -12.40 2.94
CA GLY A 85 -25.76 -13.19 4.15
C GLY A 85 -24.49 -14.05 4.15
N VAL A 86 -23.60 -13.88 3.18
CA VAL A 86 -22.34 -14.61 3.07
C VAL A 86 -21.26 -13.90 3.90
N PRO A 87 -20.57 -14.61 4.81
CA PRO A 87 -19.45 -14.02 5.54
C PRO A 87 -18.26 -13.80 4.60
N VAL A 88 -17.81 -12.56 4.52
CA VAL A 88 -16.58 -12.14 3.86
C VAL A 88 -15.50 -11.99 4.92
N SER A 89 -14.34 -12.57 4.67
CA SER A 89 -13.16 -12.39 5.52
C SER A 89 -11.93 -12.17 4.65
N VAL A 90 -11.12 -11.21 5.07
CA VAL A 90 -9.85 -10.86 4.44
C VAL A 90 -8.80 -10.75 5.53
N SER A 91 -7.68 -11.43 5.34
CA SER A 91 -6.46 -11.26 6.12
C SER A 91 -5.40 -10.57 5.26
N TYR A 92 -4.52 -9.81 5.90
CA TYR A 92 -3.44 -9.13 5.19
C TYR A 92 -2.16 -9.09 6.03
N THR A 93 -1.06 -8.97 5.31
CA THR A 93 0.29 -8.72 5.83
C THR A 93 0.87 -7.54 5.06
N ALA A 94 1.36 -6.55 5.79
CA ALA A 94 2.10 -5.41 5.26
C ALA A 94 3.52 -5.46 5.83
N ASP A 95 4.51 -5.63 4.95
CA ASP A 95 5.92 -5.75 5.33
C ASP A 95 6.85 -5.10 4.28
N GLU A 96 8.15 -5.40 4.36
CA GLU A 96 9.17 -4.96 3.39
C GLU A 96 8.82 -5.27 1.93
N ASN A 97 8.06 -6.35 1.69
CA ASN A 97 7.68 -6.83 0.37
C ASN A 97 6.36 -6.23 -0.14
N GLY A 98 5.71 -5.40 0.68
CA GLY A 98 4.49 -4.66 0.35
C GLY A 98 3.26 -5.19 1.06
N PHE A 99 2.10 -4.97 0.46
CA PHE A 99 0.81 -5.39 1.01
C PHE A 99 0.32 -6.67 0.33
N HIS A 100 0.12 -7.72 1.12
CA HIS A 100 -0.32 -9.03 0.69
C HIS A 100 -1.65 -9.35 1.38
N ALA A 101 -2.75 -9.40 0.64
CA ALA A 101 -4.06 -9.76 1.16
C ALA A 101 -4.54 -11.10 0.61
N HIS A 102 -5.17 -11.87 1.47
CA HIS A 102 -5.81 -13.14 1.16
C HIS A 102 -7.24 -13.11 1.70
N GLY A 103 -8.19 -13.67 0.96
CA GLY A 103 -9.57 -13.70 1.40
C GLY A 103 -10.48 -14.41 0.42
N SER A 104 -11.68 -14.78 0.88
CA SER A 104 -12.65 -15.52 0.09
C SER A 104 -13.12 -14.79 -1.18
N HIS A 105 -12.96 -13.47 -1.20
CA HIS A 105 -13.42 -12.58 -2.27
C HIS A 105 -12.26 -11.87 -2.99
N ILE A 106 -11.02 -12.25 -2.71
CA ILE A 106 -9.85 -11.73 -3.43
C ILE A 106 -9.61 -12.60 -4.67
N PRO A 107 -9.59 -12.04 -5.89
CA PRO A 107 -9.33 -12.80 -7.10
C PRO A 107 -7.98 -13.51 -7.01
N THR A 108 -7.98 -14.82 -7.18
CA THR A 108 -6.74 -15.61 -7.29
C THR A 108 -6.38 -15.80 -8.77
N PRO A 109 -5.09 -15.72 -9.13
CA PRO A 109 -4.67 -16.06 -10.48
C PRO A 109 -5.05 -17.51 -10.79
N PRO A 110 -5.41 -17.82 -12.05
CA PRO A 110 -5.78 -19.17 -12.43
C PRO A 110 -4.64 -20.15 -12.12
N PRO A 111 -4.95 -21.42 -11.81
CA PRO A 111 -3.92 -22.45 -11.59
C PRO A 111 -2.96 -22.53 -12.78
N LEU A 112 -1.67 -22.61 -12.49
CA LEU A 112 -0.66 -22.84 -13.53
C LEU A 112 -0.89 -24.23 -14.17
N PRO A 113 -0.76 -24.37 -15.51
CA PRO A 113 -0.92 -25.65 -16.18
C PRO A 113 0.14 -26.66 -15.72
N ILE A 114 -0.27 -27.92 -15.53
CA ILE A 114 0.59 -29.02 -15.02
C ILE A 114 1.89 -29.16 -15.80
N GLU A 115 1.84 -29.02 -17.13
CA GLU A 115 3.02 -29.20 -17.99
C GLU A 115 4.17 -28.24 -17.63
N LEU A 116 3.84 -27.01 -17.23
CA LEU A 116 4.85 -26.05 -16.77
C LEU A 116 5.44 -26.50 -15.43
N VAL A 117 4.60 -26.91 -14.49
CA VAL A 117 5.04 -27.39 -13.16
C VAL A 117 5.98 -28.59 -13.32
N GLU A 118 5.62 -29.53 -14.18
CA GLU A 118 6.45 -30.71 -14.50
C GLU A 118 7.76 -30.32 -15.19
N ALA A 119 7.72 -29.38 -16.14
CA ALA A 119 8.92 -28.90 -16.82
C ALA A 119 9.89 -28.23 -15.82
N TYR A 120 9.41 -27.35 -14.94
CA TYR A 120 10.22 -26.72 -13.89
C TYR A 120 10.79 -27.76 -12.90
N ALA A 121 9.98 -28.72 -12.47
CA ALA A 121 10.42 -29.80 -11.60
C ALA A 121 11.52 -30.66 -12.27
N LYS A 122 11.40 -30.93 -13.57
CA LYS A 122 12.38 -31.69 -14.35
C LYS A 122 13.70 -30.94 -14.55
N VAL A 123 13.66 -29.62 -14.72
CA VAL A 123 14.85 -28.77 -14.79
C VAL A 123 15.57 -28.72 -13.43
N GLY A 124 14.83 -28.57 -12.32
CA GLY A 124 15.42 -28.52 -10.98
C GLY A 124 15.90 -29.87 -10.42
N SER A 125 15.42 -30.99 -10.98
CA SER A 125 15.81 -32.35 -10.58
C SER A 125 16.92 -32.96 -11.45
N HIS A 126 17.36 -32.27 -12.51
CA HIS A 126 18.58 -32.65 -13.19
C HIS A 126 19.78 -32.17 -12.37
N PRO A 127 20.71 -33.05 -11.97
CA PRO A 127 22.03 -32.59 -11.53
C PRO A 127 22.60 -31.79 -12.70
N GLU A 128 23.19 -30.62 -12.41
CA GLU A 128 23.86 -29.82 -13.45
C GLU A 128 24.73 -30.75 -14.28
N ALA A 129 24.31 -31.01 -15.52
CA ALA A 129 25.21 -31.58 -16.50
C ALA A 129 26.25 -30.48 -16.68
N HIS A 130 27.41 -30.69 -16.07
CA HIS A 130 28.59 -29.87 -16.24
C HIS A 130 28.62 -29.40 -17.69
N HIS A 131 28.48 -28.08 -17.89
CA HIS A 131 28.75 -27.46 -19.17
C HIS A 131 30.19 -27.85 -19.51
N GLU A 132 30.38 -28.84 -20.37
CA GLU A 132 31.63 -28.98 -21.11
C GLU A 132 31.68 -27.78 -22.04
N GLU A 133 32.38 -26.74 -21.59
CA GLU A 133 32.84 -25.63 -22.39
C GLU A 133 33.59 -26.22 -23.60
N PRO A 134 33.14 -25.97 -24.86
CA PRO A 134 33.83 -26.54 -26.00
C PRO A 134 35.24 -25.94 -26.07
N GLU A 135 36.27 -26.78 -25.91
CA GLU A 135 37.67 -26.42 -26.13
C GLU A 135 37.87 -25.96 -27.58
N VAL A 136 37.72 -24.65 -27.84
CA VAL A 136 38.19 -24.05 -29.09
C VAL A 136 38.79 -22.69 -28.77
N LEU A 137 40.07 -22.67 -28.38
CA LEU A 137 41.13 -21.93 -29.09
C LEU A 137 42.49 -22.11 -28.38
N LYS A 138 43.04 -23.33 -28.38
CA LYS A 138 44.49 -23.50 -28.26
C LYS A 138 45.03 -23.45 -29.68
N HIS A 139 45.60 -22.31 -30.10
CA HIS A 139 46.84 -22.29 -30.89
C HIS A 139 47.28 -20.86 -31.28
N HIS A 140 48.54 -20.60 -30.91
CA HIS A 140 49.49 -19.65 -31.49
C HIS A 140 49.42 -18.18 -31.05
N GLY A 141 50.37 -17.84 -30.17
CA GLY A 141 50.48 -16.53 -29.55
C GLY A 141 51.23 -15.47 -30.34
N PHE A 142 51.14 -14.25 -29.83
CA PHE A 142 52.16 -13.21 -29.86
C PHE A 142 51.77 -12.16 -28.80
N LEU A 143 52.69 -11.84 -27.88
CA LEU A 143 52.57 -10.82 -26.83
C LEU A 143 52.56 -9.38 -27.45
N PRO A 144 52.67 -8.29 -26.67
CA PRO A 144 51.71 -7.71 -25.73
C PRO A 144 51.36 -6.26 -26.17
N LYS A 145 50.10 -5.83 -26.06
CA LYS A 145 49.71 -4.41 -26.23
C LYS A 145 48.69 -3.98 -25.16
N VAL A 146 48.99 -4.30 -23.91
CA VAL A 146 48.27 -3.78 -22.74
C VAL A 146 49.17 -2.77 -22.04
N LEU A 147 49.37 -1.62 -22.67
CA LEU A 147 49.91 -0.41 -22.00
C LEU A 147 49.71 0.82 -22.88
N ALA A 148 48.46 1.29 -23.06
CA ALA A 148 48.22 2.62 -23.62
C ALA A 148 46.82 3.20 -23.39
N ILE A 149 45.80 2.40 -23.07
CA ILE A 149 44.40 2.88 -23.10
C ILE A 149 43.84 3.25 -21.71
N GLU A 150 44.54 2.94 -20.62
CA GLU A 150 44.08 3.30 -19.26
C GLU A 150 44.36 4.75 -18.83
N CYS A 151 45.09 5.56 -19.60
CA CYS A 151 45.37 6.95 -19.18
C CYS A 151 44.29 7.97 -19.59
N VAL A 152 43.43 7.65 -20.57
CA VAL A 152 42.51 8.64 -21.18
C VAL A 152 41.15 8.72 -20.47
N VAL A 153 40.66 7.62 -19.90
CA VAL A 153 39.29 7.58 -19.33
C VAL A 153 39.19 8.26 -17.96
N VAL A 154 40.28 8.31 -17.18
CA VAL A 154 40.28 8.91 -15.82
C VAL A 154 40.25 10.46 -15.85
N ARG A 155 40.58 11.11 -16.98
CA ARG A 155 40.56 12.58 -17.09
C ARG A 155 39.30 13.19 -17.72
N LEU A 156 38.33 12.37 -18.17
CA LEU A 156 37.06 12.87 -18.72
C LEU A 156 35.88 12.80 -17.73
N SER A 157 36.00 12.04 -16.64
CA SER A 157 34.89 11.88 -15.67
C SER A 157 34.84 12.96 -14.57
N THR A 158 35.91 13.71 -14.32
CA THR A 158 35.93 14.76 -13.28
C THR A 158 35.49 16.14 -13.77
N SER A 159 35.20 16.31 -15.07
CA SER A 159 34.75 17.61 -15.62
C SER A 159 33.25 17.67 -15.91
N LEU A 160 32.50 16.57 -15.81
CA LEU A 160 31.08 16.52 -16.19
C LEU A 160 30.12 16.32 -15.01
N SER A 161 30.50 16.78 -13.81
CA SER A 161 29.64 16.69 -12.61
C SER A 161 29.40 18.03 -11.91
N LEU A 162 29.78 19.17 -12.52
CA LEU A 162 29.69 20.48 -11.83
C LEU A 162 28.81 21.55 -12.47
N THR A 163 28.09 21.27 -13.56
CA THR A 163 27.21 22.30 -14.16
C THR A 163 26.08 21.68 -14.98
N TYR A 164 25.07 21.12 -14.33
CA TYR A 164 23.74 21.00 -14.92
C TYR A 164 22.67 21.33 -13.87
N ILE A 165 22.23 22.58 -13.96
CA ILE A 165 21.21 23.24 -13.15
C ILE A 165 19.83 22.90 -13.75
N HIS A 166 18.85 22.53 -12.93
CA HIS A 166 17.47 23.01 -13.04
C HIS A 166 16.72 22.65 -11.73
N SER A 167 16.53 23.57 -10.79
CA SER A 167 15.42 24.54 -10.71
C SER A 167 14.03 23.91 -10.83
N ASP A 168 13.19 24.24 -9.83
CA ASP A 168 11.74 24.05 -9.70
C ASP A 168 11.21 22.69 -9.19
N ILE A 169 11.38 22.45 -7.88
CA ILE A 169 10.33 21.77 -7.11
C ILE A 169 9.70 22.82 -6.19
N GLN A 170 8.60 23.37 -6.68
CA GLN A 170 7.66 24.18 -5.91
C GLN A 170 7.27 23.40 -4.65
N LEU A 171 7.69 23.91 -3.50
CA LEU A 171 7.20 23.51 -2.19
C LEU A 171 5.70 23.80 -2.14
N LYS A 172 4.89 22.77 -2.35
CA LYS A 172 3.46 22.83 -2.06
C LYS A 172 3.32 22.67 -0.55
N GLU A 173 2.89 23.74 0.10
CA GLU A 173 2.70 23.82 1.55
C GLU A 173 1.84 22.66 2.09
N PRO A 174 2.16 22.14 3.29
CA PRO A 174 1.33 21.13 3.93
C PRO A 174 0.04 21.77 4.48
N TYR A 175 -1.08 21.12 4.20
CA TYR A 175 -2.41 21.47 4.70
C TYR A 175 -2.43 21.48 6.25
N PRO A 176 -3.09 22.45 6.90
CA PRO A 176 -3.10 22.52 8.37
C PRO A 176 -4.01 21.46 8.98
N SER A 177 -3.46 20.66 9.89
CA SER A 177 -4.22 19.85 10.84
C SER A 177 -4.95 20.78 11.82
N GLN A 178 -6.27 20.90 11.68
CA GLN A 178 -7.13 21.54 12.67
C GLN A 178 -7.25 20.60 13.87
N ILE A 179 -6.34 20.74 14.84
CA ILE A 179 -6.54 20.26 16.20
C ILE A 179 -7.48 21.27 16.85
N ASN A 180 -8.66 20.82 17.27
CA ASN A 180 -9.57 21.63 18.07
C ASN A 180 -9.16 21.54 19.55
N PRO A 181 -8.71 22.63 20.20
CA PRO A 181 -8.52 22.65 21.64
C PRO A 181 -9.79 23.20 22.30
N GLU A 182 -10.74 22.34 22.62
CA GLU A 182 -11.87 22.73 23.46
C GLU A 182 -12.10 21.71 24.57
N ILE A 183 -11.16 21.66 25.52
CA ILE A 183 -11.48 21.25 26.90
C ILE A 183 -10.54 22.01 27.85
N LEU A 184 -10.96 23.21 28.25
CA LEU A 184 -10.56 23.85 29.51
C LEU A 184 -11.62 24.89 29.83
N GLU A 185 -12.60 24.48 30.63
CA GLU A 185 -13.27 25.23 31.69
C GLU A 185 -14.51 24.42 32.12
N THR A 186 -14.48 23.86 33.32
CA THR A 186 -15.41 24.20 34.42
C THR A 186 -15.19 23.24 35.59
N GLU A 187 -14.61 23.79 36.66
CA GLU A 187 -15.06 23.72 38.05
C GLU A 187 -15.50 22.35 38.64
N SER A 188 -14.66 21.80 39.53
CA SER A 188 -14.98 21.53 40.95
C SER A 188 -13.78 20.94 41.69
#